data_AF-M2BG95-F1
#
_entry.id   AF-M2BG95-F1
#
_cell.length_a   1.000
_cell.length_b   1.000
_cell.length_c   1.000
_cell.angle_alpha   90.00
_cell.angle_beta   90.00
_cell.angle_gamma   90.00
#
_symmetry.space_group_name_H-M   'P 1'
#
loop_
_entity.id
_entity.type
_entity.pdbx_description
1 polymer ?
#
loop_
_entity_poly.entity_id
_entity_poly.type
_entity_poly.pdbx_seq_one_letter_code
_entity_poly.pdbx_strand_id
1 'polypeptide(L)'
;MICLIFISCKQDPDLYLYDDMDNLKDEQKTLIEVLKKTESKEMSFAVKDRIAKNLKVKKKNKLLIVFLSSLVENDPDDTYKGYWLLMLANEYMEQKMNEPAAYFFERVIKLDKDMEISGKSIQYLSLKNLINITNDPKRLVEYYSLLLSNFYDNIDPAYSYFMLAQNYEKLGEWNLAIQSYSKFIGLGRFDLIIPGIPDNYGYARKIVDYSSSTKSWTVESLDELLSVIKSAIQRKDYDTLERYRSKVNFFSMAWKQELSDIYGSQDFSLRNFMYGTYIKIEPEIDPSSTPHEAYLKTSGWNQYSRIWYLYFRKVNFPADPEIHGRWEWAGIYYGEKI
;
A
#
# COMPACT_ATOMS: atom_id res chain seq x y z
N MET A 1 23.09 -61.64 46.09
CA MET A 1 21.90 -60.85 45.76
C MET A 1 22.25 -59.38 45.95
N ILE A 2 22.67 -58.71 44.87
CA ILE A 2 23.07 -57.30 44.89
C ILE A 2 21.84 -56.48 44.55
N CYS A 3 21.34 -55.72 45.51
CA CYS A 3 20.24 -54.78 45.32
C CYS A 3 20.79 -53.51 44.68
N LEU A 4 20.59 -53.35 43.37
CA LEU A 4 20.80 -52.10 42.65
C LEU A 4 19.64 -51.16 42.98
N ILE A 5 19.91 -50.17 43.83
CA ILE A 5 19.01 -49.05 44.08
C ILE A 5 19.11 -48.12 42.87
N PHE A 6 18.10 -48.16 42.00
CA PHE A 6 17.90 -47.13 40.99
C PHE A 6 17.44 -45.84 41.68
N ILE A 7 18.37 -44.92 41.91
CA ILE A 7 18.06 -43.54 42.30
C ILE A 7 17.51 -42.86 41.04
N SER A 8 16.17 -42.78 40.95
CA SER A 8 15.51 -41.93 39.97
C SER A 8 15.66 -40.48 40.42
N CYS A 9 16.55 -39.72 39.77
CA CYS A 9 16.57 -38.26 39.87
C CYS A 9 15.25 -37.73 39.30
N LYS A 10 14.30 -37.36 40.18
CA LYS A 10 13.18 -36.51 39.80
C LYS A 10 13.74 -35.13 39.46
N GLN A 11 14.07 -34.90 38.18
CA GLN A 11 14.29 -33.54 37.69
C GLN A 11 12.96 -32.79 37.77
N ASP A 12 12.99 -31.59 38.35
CA ASP A 12 11.83 -30.70 38.37
C ASP A 12 11.52 -30.29 36.92
N PRO A 13 10.35 -30.66 36.36
CA PRO A 13 10.01 -30.37 34.97
C PRO A 13 9.95 -28.86 34.68
N ASP A 14 9.79 -28.01 35.69
CA ASP A 14 9.71 -26.56 35.53
C ASP A 14 11.04 -25.84 35.77
N LEU A 15 12.14 -26.57 36.01
CA LEU A 15 13.46 -26.01 36.24
C LEU A 15 13.86 -25.01 35.14
N TYR A 16 13.49 -25.30 33.90
CA TYR A 16 13.78 -24.44 32.76
C TYR A 16 13.16 -23.03 32.84
N LEU A 17 12.12 -22.81 33.65
CA LEU A 17 11.45 -21.51 33.78
C LEU A 17 12.06 -20.60 34.84
N TYR A 18 12.86 -21.15 35.77
CA TYR A 18 13.44 -20.38 36.87
C TYR A 18 14.95 -20.55 37.03
N ASP A 19 15.59 -21.40 36.23
CA ASP A 19 17.04 -21.48 36.17
C ASP A 19 17.63 -20.19 35.58
N ASP A 20 18.79 -19.77 36.11
CA ASP A 20 19.52 -18.59 35.64
C ASP A 20 18.69 -17.27 35.64
N MET A 21 17.76 -17.13 36.61
CA MET A 21 16.89 -15.95 36.82
C MET A 21 17.42 -14.95 37.87
N ASP A 22 18.64 -15.15 38.39
CA ASP A 22 19.28 -14.34 39.45
C ASP A 22 18.33 -14.01 40.63
N ASN A 23 18.22 -12.72 40.96
CA ASN A 23 17.34 -12.15 41.98
C ASN A 23 15.84 -12.38 41.76
N LEU A 24 15.41 -12.86 40.57
CA LEU A 24 14.02 -13.23 40.31
C LEU A 24 13.77 -14.73 40.44
N LYS A 25 14.79 -15.55 40.72
CA LYS A 25 14.66 -17.01 40.80
C LYS A 25 13.60 -17.48 41.80
N ASP A 26 13.65 -16.96 43.03
CA ASP A 26 12.72 -17.39 44.09
C ASP A 26 11.28 -16.93 43.84
N GLU A 27 11.12 -15.70 43.33
CA GLU A 27 9.83 -15.17 42.87
C GLU A 27 9.25 -16.04 41.75
N GLN A 28 10.05 -16.32 40.72
CA GLN A 28 9.64 -17.12 39.57
C GLN A 28 9.23 -18.54 39.98
N LYS A 29 9.99 -19.17 40.87
CA LYS A 29 9.66 -20.48 41.43
C LYS A 29 8.34 -20.45 42.20
N THR A 30 8.14 -19.43 43.03
CA THR A 30 6.89 -19.24 43.78
C THR A 30 5.70 -19.05 42.84
N LEU A 31 5.85 -18.25 41.79
CA LEU A 31 4.79 -18.05 40.79
C LEU A 31 4.40 -19.37 40.11
N ILE A 32 5.36 -20.22 39.76
CA ILE A 32 5.09 -21.54 39.16
C ILE A 32 4.35 -22.46 40.16
N GLU A 33 4.74 -22.46 41.43
CA GLU A 33 4.05 -23.24 42.47
C GLU A 33 2.62 -22.73 42.72
N VAL A 34 2.40 -21.42 42.68
CA VAL A 34 1.08 -20.79 42.77
C VAL A 34 0.23 -21.17 41.56
N LEU A 35 0.78 -21.10 40.35
CA LEU A 35 0.07 -21.43 39.11
C LEU A 35 -0.52 -22.85 39.15
N LYS A 36 0.26 -23.82 39.64
CA LYS A 36 -0.16 -25.23 39.76
C LYS A 36 -1.37 -25.45 40.67
N LYS A 37 -1.60 -24.54 41.62
CA LYS A 37 -2.70 -24.63 42.61
C LYS A 37 -3.86 -23.69 42.29
N THR A 38 -3.75 -22.90 41.24
CA THR A 38 -4.72 -21.84 40.94
C THR A 38 -5.83 -22.36 40.03
N GLU A 39 -7.06 -22.35 40.52
CA GLU A 39 -8.25 -22.76 39.74
C GLU A 39 -8.92 -21.58 39.02
N SER A 40 -8.86 -20.35 39.57
CA SER A 40 -9.44 -19.15 38.95
C SER A 40 -8.68 -18.78 37.68
N LYS A 41 -9.43 -18.52 36.60
CA LYS A 41 -8.87 -18.09 35.31
C LYS A 41 -8.17 -16.73 35.42
N GLU A 42 -8.74 -15.79 36.18
CA GLU A 42 -8.21 -14.44 36.37
C GLU A 42 -6.89 -14.47 37.16
N MET A 43 -6.84 -15.25 38.25
CA MET A 43 -5.62 -15.42 39.03
C MET A 43 -4.55 -16.17 38.21
N SER A 44 -4.96 -17.20 37.45
CA SER A 44 -4.07 -17.94 36.56
C SER A 44 -3.46 -17.02 35.49
N PHE A 45 -4.27 -16.14 34.90
CA PHE A 45 -3.81 -15.10 33.97
C PHE A 45 -2.76 -14.19 34.61
N ALA A 46 -3.03 -13.62 35.78
CA ALA A 46 -2.11 -12.69 36.45
C ALA A 46 -0.76 -13.35 36.77
N VAL A 47 -0.78 -14.62 37.19
CA VAL A 47 0.44 -15.39 37.48
C VAL A 47 1.21 -15.70 36.19
N LYS A 48 0.53 -16.19 35.14
CA LYS A 48 1.13 -16.45 33.81
C LYS A 48 1.77 -15.17 33.24
N ASP A 49 1.07 -14.05 33.30
CA ASP A 49 1.54 -12.75 32.83
C ASP A 49 2.79 -12.29 33.59
N ARG A 50 2.82 -12.48 34.92
CA ARG A 50 4.00 -12.16 35.75
C ARG A 50 5.21 -13.04 35.40
N ILE A 51 5.00 -14.35 35.21
CA ILE A 51 6.04 -15.29 34.77
C ILE A 51 6.62 -14.84 33.42
N ALA A 52 5.77 -14.51 32.45
CA ALA A 52 6.19 -14.02 31.14
C ALA A 52 6.98 -12.71 31.22
N LYS A 53 6.51 -11.75 32.03
CA LYS A 53 7.19 -10.46 32.26
C LYS A 53 8.58 -10.66 32.89
N ASN A 54 8.71 -11.54 33.87
CA ASN A 54 10.00 -11.83 34.49
C ASN A 54 10.99 -12.42 33.47
N LEU A 55 10.55 -13.36 32.63
CA LEU A 55 11.36 -13.92 31.54
C LEU A 55 11.81 -12.82 30.55
N LYS A 56 10.89 -11.90 30.20
CA LYS A 56 11.17 -10.76 29.31
C LYS A 56 12.20 -9.81 29.92
N VAL A 57 12.03 -9.42 31.19
CA VAL A 57 12.97 -8.54 31.93
C VAL A 57 14.37 -9.14 31.96
N LYS A 58 14.47 -10.46 32.12
CA LYS A 58 15.74 -11.20 32.12
C LYS A 58 16.26 -11.55 30.72
N LYS A 59 15.60 -11.07 29.66
CA LYS A 59 15.96 -11.33 28.25
C LYS A 59 16.07 -12.83 27.93
N LYS A 60 15.28 -13.66 28.62
CA LYS A 60 15.20 -15.11 28.40
C LYS A 60 14.27 -15.44 27.23
N ASN A 61 14.51 -14.81 26.08
CA ASN A 61 13.60 -14.79 24.93
C ASN A 61 13.18 -16.18 24.45
N LYS A 62 14.12 -17.14 24.39
CA LYS A 62 13.81 -18.53 24.03
C LYS A 62 12.86 -19.20 25.01
N LEU A 63 13.09 -19.01 26.31
CA LEU A 63 12.25 -19.57 27.37
C LEU A 63 10.87 -18.90 27.38
N LEU A 64 10.82 -17.59 27.12
CA LEU A 64 9.57 -16.85 26.96
C LEU A 64 8.75 -17.38 25.78
N ILE A 65 9.37 -17.61 24.62
CA ILE A 65 8.71 -18.22 23.46
C ILE A 65 8.14 -19.59 23.83
N VAL A 66 8.94 -20.46 24.45
CA VAL A 66 8.50 -21.82 24.84
C VAL A 66 7.33 -21.74 25.81
N PHE A 67 7.43 -20.87 26.82
CA PHE A 67 6.37 -20.66 27.81
C PHE A 67 5.08 -20.16 27.14
N LEU A 68 5.12 -19.07 26.36
CA LEU A 68 3.95 -18.53 25.68
C LEU A 68 3.34 -19.50 24.66
N SER A 69 4.18 -20.26 23.93
CA SER A 69 3.71 -21.31 23.02
C SER A 69 2.95 -22.38 23.78
N SER A 70 3.44 -22.80 24.95
CA SER A 70 2.74 -23.76 25.78
C SER A 70 1.37 -23.25 26.26
N LEU A 71 1.23 -21.95 26.54
CA LEU A 71 -0.05 -21.35 26.92
C LEU A 71 -1.06 -21.36 25.77
N VAL A 72 -0.58 -21.12 24.54
CA VAL A 72 -1.44 -21.07 23.35
C VAL A 72 -1.87 -22.45 22.87
N GLU A 73 -1.00 -23.46 22.97
CA GLU A 73 -1.25 -24.80 22.42
C GLU A 73 -1.93 -25.75 23.39
N ASN A 74 -1.69 -25.63 24.70
CA ASN A 74 -2.19 -26.60 25.69
C ASN A 74 -3.57 -26.26 26.25
N ASP A 75 -4.08 -25.05 26.03
CA ASP A 75 -5.39 -24.60 26.53
C ASP A 75 -6.20 -23.92 25.41
N PRO A 76 -6.91 -24.71 24.57
CA PRO A 76 -7.66 -24.16 23.45
C PRO A 76 -8.77 -23.18 23.87
N ASP A 77 -9.32 -23.36 25.08
CA ASP A 77 -10.48 -22.64 25.64
C ASP A 77 -10.06 -21.50 26.59
N ASP A 78 -8.78 -21.15 26.65
CA ASP A 78 -8.28 -20.02 27.44
C ASP A 78 -8.92 -18.71 26.95
N THR A 79 -9.68 -18.05 27.81
CA THR A 79 -10.33 -16.77 27.53
C THR A 79 -9.31 -15.65 27.24
N TYR A 80 -8.05 -15.82 27.67
CA TYR A 80 -6.95 -14.90 27.42
C TYR A 80 -6.03 -15.33 26.26
N LYS A 81 -6.40 -16.36 25.48
CA LYS A 81 -5.58 -16.86 24.37
C LYS A 81 -5.14 -15.78 23.38
N GLY A 82 -6.02 -14.83 23.07
CA GLY A 82 -5.68 -13.70 22.19
C GLY A 82 -4.53 -12.84 22.72
N TYR A 83 -4.46 -12.65 24.04
CA TYR A 83 -3.38 -11.93 24.70
C TYR A 83 -2.05 -12.69 24.54
N TRP A 84 -2.04 -14.01 24.78
CA TRP A 84 -0.84 -14.84 24.64
C TRP A 84 -0.34 -14.92 23.19
N LEU A 85 -1.26 -15.08 22.23
CA LEU A 85 -0.94 -15.05 20.81
C LEU A 85 -0.28 -13.72 20.41
N LEU A 86 -0.83 -12.59 20.87
CA LEU A 86 -0.26 -11.28 20.58
C LEU A 86 1.13 -11.11 21.21
N MET A 87 1.33 -11.52 22.47
CA MET A 87 2.64 -11.47 23.12
C MET A 87 3.68 -12.33 22.38
N LEU A 88 3.29 -13.54 21.99
CA LEU A 88 4.17 -14.48 21.28
C LEU A 88 4.57 -13.93 19.90
N ALA A 89 3.60 -13.38 19.15
CA ALA A 89 3.86 -12.76 17.86
C ALA A 89 4.84 -11.57 17.97
N ASN A 90 4.64 -10.70 18.97
CA ASN A 90 5.54 -9.58 19.21
C ASN A 90 6.94 -10.03 19.63
N GLU A 91 7.06 -11.10 20.42
CA GLU A 91 8.36 -11.66 20.81
C GLU A 91 9.16 -12.17 19.59
N TYR A 92 8.50 -12.86 18.65
CA TYR A 92 9.12 -13.26 17.40
C TYR A 92 9.51 -12.03 16.54
N MET A 93 8.65 -11.02 16.48
CA MET A 93 8.91 -9.80 15.71
C MET A 93 10.11 -9.02 16.26
N GLU A 94 10.25 -8.89 17.58
CA GLU A 94 11.41 -8.27 18.22
C GLU A 94 12.72 -9.01 17.92
N GLN A 95 12.65 -10.33 17.75
CA GLN A 95 13.77 -11.16 17.32
C GLN A 95 13.99 -11.14 15.80
N LYS A 96 13.26 -10.30 15.05
CA LYS A 96 13.29 -10.18 13.58
C LYS A 96 12.91 -11.48 12.87
N MET A 97 12.12 -12.34 13.53
CA MET A 97 11.60 -13.58 12.97
C MET A 97 10.19 -13.32 12.41
N ASN A 98 10.13 -12.67 11.25
CA ASN A 98 8.86 -12.18 10.70
C ASN A 98 7.88 -13.29 10.31
N GLU A 99 8.35 -14.42 9.79
CA GLU A 99 7.47 -15.54 9.39
C GLU A 99 6.68 -16.13 10.57
N PRO A 100 7.31 -16.56 11.69
CA PRO A 100 6.56 -17.02 12.85
C PRO A 100 5.75 -15.90 13.50
N ALA A 101 6.24 -14.65 13.51
CA ALA A 101 5.44 -13.52 14.00
C ALA A 101 4.13 -13.38 13.21
N ALA A 102 4.20 -13.41 11.87
CA ALA A 102 3.05 -13.35 10.99
C ALA A 102 2.08 -14.51 11.24
N TYR A 103 2.59 -15.74 11.41
CA TYR A 103 1.76 -16.90 11.74
C TYR A 103 0.91 -16.67 13.00
N PHE A 104 1.49 -16.13 14.07
CA PHE A 104 0.74 -15.89 15.31
C PHE A 104 -0.17 -14.66 15.23
N PHE A 105 0.24 -13.58 14.56
CA PHE A 105 -0.67 -12.46 14.30
C PHE A 105 -1.88 -12.87 13.45
N GLU A 106 -1.71 -13.74 12.46
CA GLU A 106 -2.81 -14.27 11.65
C GLU A 106 -3.81 -15.08 12.49
N ARG A 107 -3.34 -15.76 13.54
CA ARG A 107 -4.24 -16.44 14.49
C ARG A 107 -5.03 -15.45 15.34
N VAL A 108 -4.46 -14.30 15.69
CA VAL A 108 -5.17 -13.24 16.42
C VAL A 108 -6.32 -12.67 15.59
N ILE A 109 -6.07 -12.33 14.32
CA ILE A 109 -7.11 -11.72 13.45
C ILE A 109 -8.25 -12.69 13.11
N LYS A 110 -8.05 -14.00 13.31
CA LYS A 110 -9.03 -15.06 13.09
C LYS A 110 -9.82 -15.44 14.33
N LEU A 111 -9.60 -14.78 15.48
CA LEU A 111 -10.38 -15.02 16.69
C LEU A 111 -11.84 -14.59 16.49
N ASP A 112 -12.78 -15.39 17.00
CA ASP A 112 -14.22 -15.09 16.92
C ASP A 112 -14.60 -13.82 17.72
N LYS A 113 -13.85 -13.54 18.78
CA LYS A 113 -14.04 -12.37 19.64
C LYS A 113 -12.73 -11.60 19.72
N ASP A 114 -12.82 -10.32 19.40
CA ASP A 114 -11.75 -9.38 19.65
C ASP A 114 -11.63 -9.08 21.16
N MET A 115 -10.46 -8.61 21.57
CA MET A 115 -10.22 -8.10 22.92
C MET A 115 -9.41 -6.81 22.85
N GLU A 116 -9.51 -6.03 23.91
CA GLU A 116 -8.79 -4.77 24.02
C GLU A 116 -7.69 -4.84 25.07
N ILE A 117 -6.53 -4.29 24.72
CA ILE A 117 -5.44 -4.04 25.65
C ILE A 117 -5.17 -2.54 25.65
N SER A 118 -5.32 -1.90 26.81
CA SER A 118 -5.13 -0.45 26.96
C SER A 118 -5.97 0.37 25.96
N GLY A 119 -7.23 -0.03 25.75
CA GLY A 119 -8.17 0.62 24.84
C GLY A 119 -7.87 0.43 23.35
N LYS A 120 -7.08 -0.60 22.99
CA LYS A 120 -6.78 -0.94 21.60
C LYS A 120 -7.12 -2.40 21.32
N SER A 121 -7.88 -2.61 20.25
CA SER A 121 -8.15 -3.94 19.67
C SER A 121 -6.85 -4.69 19.36
N ILE A 122 -6.76 -5.95 19.79
CA ILE A 122 -5.60 -6.79 19.47
C ILE A 122 -5.61 -7.23 18.01
N GLN A 123 -6.79 -7.37 17.40
CA GLN A 123 -6.92 -7.68 15.97
C GLN A 123 -6.41 -6.51 15.12
N TYR A 124 -6.76 -5.28 15.48
CA TYR A 124 -6.25 -4.06 14.86
C TYR A 124 -4.72 -3.96 14.98
N LEU A 125 -4.17 -4.16 16.18
CA LEU A 125 -2.72 -4.15 16.39
C LEU A 125 -2.00 -5.22 15.55
N SER A 126 -2.58 -6.42 15.49
CA SER A 126 -2.04 -7.53 14.71
C SER A 126 -2.07 -7.25 13.21
N LEU A 127 -3.16 -6.68 12.68
CA LEU A 127 -3.25 -6.27 11.26
C LEU A 127 -2.19 -5.25 10.89
N LYS A 128 -1.95 -4.24 11.75
CA LYS A 128 -0.90 -3.24 11.50
C LYS A 128 0.49 -3.88 11.45
N ASN A 129 0.79 -4.78 12.38
CA ASN A 129 2.07 -5.48 12.38
C ASN A 129 2.21 -6.38 11.14
N LEU A 130 1.16 -7.12 10.78
CA LEU A 130 1.13 -7.95 9.58
C LEU A 130 1.42 -7.16 8.31
N ILE A 131 0.77 -6.00 8.13
CA ILE A 131 1.01 -5.12 6.98
C ILE A 131 2.46 -4.64 6.94
N ASN A 132 3.07 -4.34 8.09
CA ASN A 132 4.45 -3.86 8.15
C ASN A 132 5.49 -4.94 7.81
N ILE A 133 5.20 -6.22 8.09
CA ILE A 133 6.16 -7.32 7.91
C ILE A 133 5.89 -8.20 6.69
N THR A 134 4.81 -7.91 5.95
CA THR A 134 4.37 -8.71 4.79
C THR A 134 4.62 -7.98 3.48
N ASN A 135 5.23 -8.69 2.53
CA ASN A 135 5.44 -8.20 1.16
C ASN A 135 4.56 -8.89 0.12
N ASP A 136 3.91 -10.01 0.48
CA ASP A 136 3.05 -10.77 -0.43
C ASP A 136 1.76 -9.98 -0.74
N PRO A 137 1.51 -9.61 -2.01
CA PRO A 137 0.34 -8.80 -2.37
C PRO A 137 -0.98 -9.47 -2.02
N LYS A 138 -1.07 -10.81 -2.12
CA LYS A 138 -2.30 -11.56 -1.82
C LYS A 138 -2.69 -11.43 -0.36
N ARG A 139 -1.74 -11.63 0.57
CA ARG A 139 -1.97 -11.39 2.00
C ARG A 139 -2.27 -9.92 2.32
N LEU A 140 -1.56 -8.98 1.68
CA LEU A 140 -1.82 -7.55 1.88
C LEU A 140 -3.23 -7.15 1.46
N VAL A 141 -3.77 -7.71 0.37
CA VAL A 141 -5.18 -7.53 -0.02
C VAL A 141 -6.11 -7.96 1.12
N GLU A 142 -5.89 -9.14 1.70
CA GLU A 142 -6.70 -9.64 2.82
C GLU A 142 -6.64 -8.69 4.03
N TYR A 143 -5.44 -8.28 4.44
CA TYR A 143 -5.26 -7.43 5.62
C TYR A 143 -5.83 -6.02 5.44
N TYR A 144 -5.61 -5.38 4.29
CA TYR A 144 -6.22 -4.06 4.02
C TYR A 144 -7.74 -4.15 3.91
N SER A 145 -8.28 -5.25 3.36
CA SER A 145 -9.73 -5.48 3.30
C SER A 145 -10.31 -5.61 4.71
N LEU A 146 -9.67 -6.37 5.61
CA LEU A 146 -10.08 -6.51 7.00
C LEU A 146 -10.00 -5.19 7.78
N LEU A 147 -8.95 -4.38 7.54
CA LEU A 147 -8.85 -3.03 8.11
C LEU A 147 -10.03 -2.15 7.69
N LEU A 148 -10.33 -2.13 6.38
CA LEU A 148 -11.42 -1.31 5.84
C LEU A 148 -12.81 -1.81 6.29
N SER A 149 -13.00 -3.11 6.49
CA SER A 149 -14.30 -3.67 6.89
C SER A 149 -14.57 -3.54 8.39
N ASN A 150 -13.56 -3.74 9.22
CA ASN A 150 -13.75 -3.90 10.67
C ASN A 150 -13.22 -2.71 11.48
N PHE A 151 -12.32 -1.91 10.90
CA PHE A 151 -11.59 -0.84 11.62
C PHE A 151 -11.57 0.49 10.84
N TYR A 152 -12.59 0.73 9.99
CA TYR A 152 -12.68 1.91 9.12
C TYR A 152 -12.45 3.23 9.87
N ASP A 153 -13.09 3.37 11.04
CA ASP A 153 -13.03 4.59 11.86
C ASP A 153 -11.72 4.75 12.64
N ASN A 154 -10.86 3.71 12.65
CA ASN A 154 -9.59 3.68 13.38
C ASN A 154 -8.35 3.85 12.48
N ILE A 155 -8.55 4.08 11.18
CA ILE A 155 -7.49 4.19 10.17
C ILE A 155 -7.69 5.43 9.29
N ASP A 156 -6.72 5.70 8.42
CA ASP A 156 -6.95 6.54 7.25
C ASP A 156 -7.49 5.65 6.11
N PRO A 157 -8.80 5.71 5.80
CA PRO A 157 -9.38 4.85 4.78
C PRO A 157 -8.85 5.18 3.38
N ALA A 158 -8.44 6.42 3.11
CA ALA A 158 -7.89 6.80 1.81
C ALA A 158 -6.54 6.10 1.58
N TYR A 159 -5.67 6.09 2.59
CA TYR A 159 -4.43 5.32 2.55
C TYR A 159 -4.70 3.84 2.30
N SER A 160 -5.63 3.24 3.06
CA SER A 160 -5.92 1.81 2.93
C SER A 160 -6.54 1.44 1.58
N TYR A 161 -7.46 2.23 1.03
CA TYR A 161 -8.00 1.97 -0.32
C TYR A 161 -6.93 2.08 -1.40
N PHE A 162 -6.04 3.07 -1.33
CA PHE A 162 -4.95 3.19 -2.29
C PHE A 162 -4.00 1.99 -2.22
N MET A 163 -3.58 1.60 -1.00
CA MET A 163 -2.69 0.45 -0.83
C MET A 163 -3.38 -0.86 -1.24
N LEU A 164 -4.68 -1.02 -0.97
CA LEU A 164 -5.47 -2.15 -1.46
C LEU A 164 -5.47 -2.22 -2.99
N ALA A 165 -5.71 -1.09 -3.65
CA ALA A 165 -5.70 -0.99 -5.10
C ALA A 165 -4.34 -1.39 -5.71
N GLN A 166 -3.23 -0.89 -5.15
CA GLN A 166 -1.89 -1.27 -5.60
C GLN A 166 -1.60 -2.77 -5.47
N ASN A 167 -2.10 -3.41 -4.40
CA ASN A 167 -1.90 -4.84 -4.25
C ASN A 167 -2.77 -5.64 -5.24
N TYR A 168 -3.98 -5.17 -5.57
CA TYR A 168 -4.75 -5.75 -6.68
C TYR A 168 -4.04 -5.60 -8.03
N GLU A 169 -3.43 -4.45 -8.33
CA GLU A 169 -2.64 -4.29 -9.57
C GLU A 169 -1.49 -5.27 -9.65
N LYS A 170 -0.73 -5.46 -8.56
CA LYS A 170 0.37 -6.43 -8.49
C LYS A 170 -0.08 -7.86 -8.76
N LEU A 171 -1.34 -8.17 -8.46
CA LEU A 171 -1.98 -9.47 -8.73
C LEU A 171 -2.59 -9.54 -10.14
N GLY A 172 -2.62 -8.44 -10.89
CA GLY A 172 -3.31 -8.34 -12.18
C GLY A 172 -4.84 -8.23 -12.06
N GLU A 173 -5.36 -8.02 -10.86
CA GLU A 173 -6.80 -7.93 -10.56
C GLU A 173 -7.34 -6.52 -10.84
N TRP A 174 -7.20 -6.08 -12.09
CA TRP A 174 -7.45 -4.70 -12.51
C TRP A 174 -8.85 -4.19 -12.18
N ASN A 175 -9.88 -5.02 -12.30
CA ASN A 175 -11.25 -4.62 -11.96
C ASN A 175 -11.40 -4.24 -10.49
N LEU A 176 -10.74 -4.99 -9.59
CA LEU A 176 -10.76 -4.72 -8.15
C LEU A 176 -9.85 -3.54 -7.80
N ALA A 177 -8.73 -3.39 -8.51
CA ALA A 177 -7.86 -2.22 -8.39
C ALA A 177 -8.61 -0.92 -8.75
N ILE A 178 -9.27 -0.89 -9.91
CA ILE A 178 -10.06 0.27 -10.38
C ILE A 178 -11.17 0.62 -9.40
N GLN A 179 -11.89 -0.37 -8.88
CA GLN A 179 -12.93 -0.15 -7.85
C GLN A 179 -12.33 0.48 -6.59
N SER A 180 -11.18 -0.03 -6.13
CA SER A 180 -10.49 0.47 -4.94
C SER A 180 -9.96 1.89 -5.14
N TYR A 181 -9.37 2.22 -6.30
CA TYR A 181 -8.99 3.59 -6.64
C TYR A 181 -10.19 4.52 -6.72
N SER A 182 -11.32 4.07 -7.27
CA SER A 182 -12.55 4.86 -7.34
C SER A 182 -13.05 5.22 -5.94
N LYS A 183 -12.94 4.29 -4.98
CA LYS A 183 -13.24 4.55 -3.56
C LYS A 183 -12.27 5.56 -2.95
N PHE A 184 -10.96 5.40 -3.19
CA PHE A 184 -9.94 6.37 -2.76
C PHE A 184 -10.21 7.79 -3.30
N ILE A 185 -10.46 7.93 -4.60
CA ILE A 185 -10.78 9.21 -5.24
C ILE A 185 -12.05 9.83 -4.63
N GLY A 186 -13.08 9.01 -4.40
CA GLY A 186 -14.35 9.45 -3.81
C GLY A 186 -14.22 10.05 -2.40
N LEU A 187 -13.11 9.78 -1.69
CA LEU A 187 -12.83 10.38 -0.38
C LEU A 187 -12.22 11.78 -0.48
N GLY A 188 -11.81 12.25 -1.67
CA GLY A 188 -11.33 13.61 -1.88
C GLY A 188 -10.05 13.97 -1.12
N ARG A 189 -9.19 12.99 -0.80
CA ARG A 189 -7.94 13.17 -0.04
C ARG A 189 -6.76 13.49 -0.96
N PHE A 190 -6.71 14.72 -1.46
CA PHE A 190 -5.63 15.23 -2.33
C PHE A 190 -4.31 15.48 -1.59
N ASP A 191 -4.37 15.62 -0.28
CA ASP A 191 -3.24 15.91 0.62
C ASP A 191 -2.47 14.66 1.06
N LEU A 192 -2.98 13.46 0.72
CA LEU A 192 -2.40 12.21 1.18
C LEU A 192 -1.01 11.99 0.57
N ILE A 193 0.00 11.81 1.41
CA ILE A 193 1.36 11.48 0.96
C ILE A 193 1.60 9.98 1.17
N ILE A 194 1.93 9.28 0.09
CA ILE A 194 2.32 7.87 0.14
C ILE A 194 3.82 7.77 -0.17
N PRO A 195 4.63 7.23 0.76
CA PRO A 195 6.07 7.09 0.54
C PRO A 195 6.38 6.35 -0.78
N GLY A 196 7.22 6.96 -1.62
CA GLY A 196 7.61 6.41 -2.91
C GLY A 196 6.62 6.67 -4.05
N ILE A 197 5.48 7.31 -3.80
CA ILE A 197 4.46 7.64 -4.83
C ILE A 197 4.05 9.12 -4.68
N PRO A 198 4.82 10.04 -5.29
CA PRO A 198 4.60 11.48 -5.13
C PRO A 198 3.23 11.98 -5.62
N ASP A 199 2.70 11.43 -6.72
CA ASP A 199 1.38 11.79 -7.29
C ASP A 199 0.42 10.60 -7.26
N ASN A 200 0.06 10.16 -6.04
CA ASN A 200 -0.85 9.04 -5.83
C ASN A 200 -2.27 9.34 -6.35
N TYR A 201 -2.75 10.57 -6.18
CA TYR A 201 -4.09 10.98 -6.62
C TYR A 201 -4.17 11.05 -8.14
N GLY A 202 -3.22 11.72 -8.80
CA GLY A 202 -3.16 11.78 -10.26
C GLY A 202 -3.01 10.40 -10.88
N TYR A 203 -2.23 9.52 -10.25
CA TYR A 203 -2.10 8.12 -10.64
C TYR A 203 -3.44 7.37 -10.58
N ALA A 204 -4.10 7.36 -9.41
CA ALA A 204 -5.37 6.66 -9.22
C ALA A 204 -6.45 7.20 -10.18
N ARG A 205 -6.55 8.53 -10.28
CA ARG A 205 -7.50 9.20 -11.17
C ARG A 205 -7.28 8.82 -12.62
N LYS A 206 -6.02 8.80 -13.08
CA LYS A 206 -5.67 8.37 -14.44
C LYS A 206 -6.24 6.97 -14.72
N ILE A 207 -6.00 6.00 -13.82
CA ILE A 207 -6.47 4.62 -13.97
C ILE A 207 -8.01 4.56 -14.09
N VAL A 208 -8.73 5.27 -13.22
CA VAL A 208 -10.20 5.29 -13.21
C VAL A 208 -10.78 6.01 -14.44
N ASP A 209 -10.21 7.15 -14.82
CA ASP A 209 -10.65 7.93 -15.97
C ASP A 209 -10.40 7.16 -17.28
N TYR A 210 -9.26 6.46 -17.42
CA TYR A 210 -9.06 5.56 -18.56
C TYR A 210 -10.10 4.45 -18.60
N SER A 211 -10.33 3.76 -17.47
CA SER A 211 -11.30 2.67 -17.39
C SER A 211 -12.69 3.08 -17.91
N SER A 212 -13.17 4.25 -17.50
CA SER A 212 -14.49 4.77 -17.86
C SER A 212 -14.59 5.45 -19.23
N SER A 213 -13.47 5.76 -19.88
CA SER A 213 -13.45 6.47 -21.17
C SER A 213 -13.61 5.58 -22.41
N THR A 214 -14.00 6.17 -23.54
CA THR A 214 -14.07 5.47 -24.85
C THR A 214 -12.70 5.19 -25.46
N LYS A 215 -11.63 5.86 -24.98
CA LYS A 215 -10.24 5.72 -25.44
C LYS A 215 -10.05 6.00 -26.94
N SER A 216 -11.03 6.64 -27.58
CA SER A 216 -11.12 6.81 -29.04
C SER A 216 -10.09 7.77 -29.65
N TRP A 217 -9.32 8.48 -28.80
CA TRP A 217 -8.26 9.39 -29.23
C TRP A 217 -6.89 8.71 -29.34
N THR A 218 -6.78 7.46 -28.88
CA THR A 218 -5.53 6.70 -28.89
C THR A 218 -5.31 6.06 -30.26
N VAL A 219 -4.06 6.02 -30.72
CA VAL A 219 -3.68 5.45 -32.02
C VAL A 219 -2.45 4.55 -31.90
N GLU A 220 -2.25 3.63 -32.84
CA GLU A 220 -1.16 2.65 -32.75
C GLU A 220 0.19 3.26 -33.11
N SER A 221 0.23 4.20 -34.05
CA SER A 221 1.45 4.80 -34.56
C SER A 221 1.58 6.27 -34.18
N LEU A 222 2.77 6.65 -33.69
CA LEU A 222 3.12 8.05 -33.47
C LEU A 222 3.11 8.84 -34.78
N ASP A 223 3.57 8.24 -35.89
CA ASP A 223 3.64 8.93 -37.18
C ASP A 223 2.26 9.28 -37.71
N GLU A 224 1.29 8.37 -37.52
CA GLU A 224 -0.12 8.62 -37.84
C GLU A 224 -0.66 9.77 -36.99
N LEU A 225 -0.43 9.73 -35.67
CA LEU A 225 -0.86 10.79 -34.76
C LEU A 225 -0.30 12.15 -35.17
N LEU A 226 1.01 12.20 -35.42
CA LEU A 226 1.69 13.42 -35.84
C LEU A 226 1.13 13.93 -37.17
N SER A 227 0.90 13.05 -38.14
CA SER A 227 0.32 13.42 -39.44
C SER A 227 -1.05 14.07 -39.30
N VAL A 228 -1.93 13.46 -38.50
CA VAL A 228 -3.28 13.98 -38.22
C VAL A 228 -3.21 15.34 -37.52
N ILE A 229 -2.42 15.46 -36.44
CA ILE A 229 -2.30 16.69 -35.66
C ILE A 229 -1.69 17.82 -36.49
N LYS A 230 -0.62 17.55 -37.24
CA LYS A 230 0.02 18.53 -38.13
C LYS A 230 -0.97 19.05 -39.18
N SER A 231 -1.69 18.15 -39.84
CA SER A 231 -2.69 18.49 -40.84
C SER A 231 -3.86 19.29 -40.26
N ALA A 232 -4.30 18.96 -39.03
CA ALA A 232 -5.37 19.66 -38.35
C ALA A 232 -4.95 21.09 -37.96
N ILE A 233 -3.72 21.29 -37.47
CA ILE A 233 -3.18 22.62 -37.17
C ILE A 233 -3.12 23.49 -38.43
N GLN A 234 -2.57 22.96 -39.53
CA GLN A 234 -2.45 23.68 -40.80
C GLN A 234 -3.79 24.12 -41.37
N ARG A 235 -4.81 23.25 -41.26
CA ARG A 235 -6.18 23.53 -41.74
C ARG A 235 -7.04 24.30 -40.75
N LYS A 236 -6.52 24.60 -39.55
CA LYS A 236 -7.28 25.18 -38.43
C LYS A 236 -8.51 24.36 -38.04
N ASP A 237 -8.39 23.03 -38.16
CA ASP A 237 -9.43 22.05 -37.83
C ASP A 237 -9.38 21.72 -36.33
N TYR A 238 -10.08 22.56 -35.57
CA TYR A 238 -10.21 22.41 -34.12
C TYR A 238 -10.93 21.13 -33.73
N ASP A 239 -11.94 20.68 -34.50
CA ASP A 239 -12.75 19.53 -34.13
C ASP A 239 -11.93 18.24 -34.18
N THR A 240 -11.04 18.12 -35.17
CA THR A 240 -10.07 17.02 -35.23
C THR A 240 -9.07 17.09 -34.08
N LEU A 241 -8.50 18.26 -33.78
CA LEU A 241 -7.58 18.40 -32.64
C LEU A 241 -8.25 18.02 -31.32
N GLU A 242 -9.49 18.49 -31.09
CA GLU A 242 -10.24 18.13 -29.90
C GLU A 242 -10.52 16.62 -29.87
N ARG A 243 -10.85 15.98 -31.01
CA ARG A 243 -11.07 14.53 -31.06
C ARG A 243 -9.84 13.71 -30.66
N TYR A 244 -8.65 14.14 -31.08
CA TYR A 244 -7.38 13.43 -30.81
C TYR A 244 -6.68 13.89 -29.52
N ARG A 245 -7.17 14.96 -28.89
CA ARG A 245 -6.73 15.39 -27.57
C ARG A 245 -7.11 14.34 -26.53
N SER A 246 -6.16 13.97 -25.67
CA SER A 246 -6.44 13.03 -24.58
C SER A 246 -7.61 13.51 -23.71
N LYS A 247 -8.48 12.57 -23.33
CA LYS A 247 -9.60 12.85 -22.42
C LYS A 247 -9.25 12.50 -20.98
N VAL A 248 -8.03 12.04 -20.74
CA VAL A 248 -7.54 11.65 -19.41
C VAL A 248 -6.28 12.45 -19.09
N ASN A 249 -6.38 13.34 -18.10
CA ASN A 249 -5.27 14.17 -17.62
C ASN A 249 -4.53 14.94 -18.73
N PHE A 250 -5.25 15.45 -19.73
CA PHE A 250 -4.64 16.37 -20.69
C PHE A 250 -4.25 17.67 -20.00
N PHE A 251 -2.99 18.04 -20.10
CA PHE A 251 -2.47 19.23 -19.43
C PHE A 251 -1.99 20.30 -20.41
N SER A 252 -1.94 21.53 -19.90
CA SER A 252 -1.27 22.64 -20.55
C SER A 252 -0.53 23.46 -19.50
N MET A 253 0.79 23.38 -19.46
CA MET A 253 1.60 23.95 -18.35
C MET A 253 2.97 24.42 -18.81
N ALA A 254 3.64 25.23 -17.98
CA ALA A 254 5.05 25.55 -18.19
C ALA A 254 5.97 24.39 -17.76
N TRP A 255 7.19 24.31 -18.31
CA TRP A 255 8.13 23.21 -18.04
C TRP A 255 8.49 22.96 -16.56
N LYS A 256 8.38 23.98 -15.69
CA LYS A 256 8.71 23.89 -14.25
C LYS A 256 7.49 23.80 -13.33
N GLN A 257 6.29 23.70 -13.89
CA GLN A 257 5.06 23.61 -13.12
C GLN A 257 4.74 22.14 -12.82
N GLU A 258 4.18 21.85 -11.65
CA GLU A 258 3.76 20.50 -11.30
C GLU A 258 2.33 20.21 -11.75
N LEU A 259 1.99 18.94 -12.01
CA LEU A 259 0.63 18.53 -12.39
C LEU A 259 -0.38 18.80 -11.26
N SER A 260 0.07 18.74 -10.01
CA SER A 260 -0.69 19.11 -8.82
C SER A 260 -1.18 20.56 -8.89
N ASP A 261 -0.36 21.48 -9.40
CA ASP A 261 -0.66 22.91 -9.49
C ASP A 261 -1.77 23.26 -10.49
N ILE A 262 -2.08 22.34 -11.42
CA ILE A 262 -3.08 22.55 -12.48
C ILE A 262 -4.39 21.79 -12.24
N TYR A 263 -4.45 20.91 -11.25
CA TYR A 263 -5.71 20.26 -10.87
C TYR A 263 -6.70 21.32 -10.35
N GLY A 264 -7.79 21.54 -11.09
CA GLY A 264 -8.79 22.57 -10.79
C GLY A 264 -8.66 23.87 -11.59
N SER A 265 -7.72 23.97 -12.52
CA SER A 265 -7.61 25.09 -13.46
C SER A 265 -8.75 25.12 -14.50
N GLN A 266 -9.06 26.32 -15.02
CA GLN A 266 -10.11 26.55 -16.02
C GLN A 266 -9.90 25.74 -17.30
N ASP A 267 -11.01 25.35 -17.94
CA ASP A 267 -11.03 24.57 -19.19
C ASP A 267 -10.09 25.16 -20.27
N PHE A 268 -9.08 24.38 -20.63
CA PHE A 268 -8.21 24.68 -21.77
C PHE A 268 -8.99 24.55 -23.08
N SER A 269 -9.15 25.66 -23.81
CA SER A 269 -9.82 25.69 -25.11
C SER A 269 -8.84 26.01 -26.25
N LEU A 270 -8.50 24.99 -27.05
CA LEU A 270 -7.64 25.12 -28.24
C LEU A 270 -8.17 26.17 -29.24
N ARG A 271 -9.50 26.26 -29.34
CA ARG A 271 -10.20 27.16 -30.25
C ARG A 271 -9.75 28.61 -30.07
N ASN A 272 -9.55 29.05 -28.83
CA ASN A 272 -9.16 30.42 -28.51
C ASN A 272 -7.73 30.77 -28.96
N PHE A 273 -6.87 29.78 -29.18
CA PHE A 273 -5.45 29.98 -29.50
C PHE A 273 -5.11 29.86 -30.99
N MET A 274 -6.03 29.35 -31.81
CA MET A 274 -5.80 29.13 -33.25
C MET A 274 -6.37 30.24 -34.14
N TYR A 275 -7.19 31.14 -33.58
CA TYR A 275 -7.76 32.25 -34.33
C TYR A 275 -6.71 33.30 -34.68
N GLY A 276 -6.67 33.69 -35.95
CA GLY A 276 -5.90 34.85 -36.41
C GLY A 276 -4.38 34.67 -36.54
N THR A 277 -3.83 33.50 -36.21
CA THR A 277 -2.38 33.25 -36.25
C THR A 277 -1.97 32.22 -37.31
N TYR A 278 -0.71 32.31 -37.75
CA TYR A 278 -0.04 31.30 -38.57
C TYR A 278 0.88 30.50 -37.66
N ILE A 279 0.55 29.23 -37.45
CA ILE A 279 1.31 28.33 -36.58
C ILE A 279 2.36 27.62 -37.42
N LYS A 280 3.64 27.87 -37.13
CA LYS A 280 4.76 27.15 -37.71
C LYS A 280 4.99 25.86 -36.91
N ILE A 281 5.10 24.75 -37.62
CA ILE A 281 5.36 23.43 -37.05
C ILE A 281 6.76 23.00 -37.49
N GLU A 282 7.59 22.54 -36.55
CA GLU A 282 8.89 21.96 -36.91
C GLU A 282 8.71 20.62 -37.65
N PRO A 283 9.54 20.33 -38.66
CA PRO A 283 9.36 19.15 -39.51
C PRO A 283 9.56 17.85 -38.72
N GLU A 284 10.54 17.83 -37.84
CA GLU A 284 10.94 16.68 -37.03
C GLU A 284 10.48 16.84 -35.57
N ILE A 285 10.37 15.71 -34.87
CA ILE A 285 10.18 15.72 -33.41
C ILE A 285 11.46 16.21 -32.74
N ASP A 286 11.33 16.74 -31.53
CA ASP A 286 12.46 17.20 -30.74
C ASP A 286 13.44 16.04 -30.47
N PRO A 287 14.76 16.24 -30.60
CA PRO A 287 15.77 15.19 -30.39
C PRO A 287 15.74 14.53 -29.00
N SER A 288 15.14 15.18 -28.00
CA SER A 288 14.96 14.62 -26.65
C SER A 288 13.80 13.63 -26.53
N SER A 289 13.07 13.38 -27.62
CA SER A 289 12.01 12.36 -27.67
C SER A 289 12.58 10.96 -27.43
N THR A 290 11.79 10.09 -26.81
CA THR A 290 12.14 8.72 -26.44
C THR A 290 11.16 7.72 -27.09
N PRO A 291 11.39 6.40 -26.98
CA PRO A 291 10.42 5.41 -27.47
C PRO A 291 9.03 5.44 -26.80
N HIS A 292 8.87 6.20 -25.71
CA HIS A 292 7.63 6.29 -24.94
C HIS A 292 7.03 7.70 -24.92
N GLU A 293 7.78 8.71 -25.33
CA GLU A 293 7.40 10.11 -25.28
C GLU A 293 7.94 10.85 -26.49
N ALA A 294 7.15 11.73 -27.09
CA ALA A 294 7.59 12.56 -28.19
C ALA A 294 7.15 14.01 -27.99
N TYR A 295 7.98 14.93 -28.47
CA TYR A 295 7.75 16.36 -28.35
C TYR A 295 7.78 16.99 -29.74
N LEU A 296 6.74 17.74 -30.11
CA LEU A 296 6.70 18.48 -31.37
C LEU A 296 6.72 19.98 -31.10
N LYS A 297 7.82 20.64 -31.49
CA LYS A 297 7.94 22.10 -31.37
C LYS A 297 7.03 22.80 -32.38
N THR A 298 6.28 23.76 -31.88
CA THR A 298 5.40 24.62 -32.67
C THR A 298 5.55 26.07 -32.21
N SER A 299 5.34 27.02 -33.11
CA SER A 299 5.48 28.45 -32.80
C SER A 299 4.40 29.29 -33.50
N GLY A 300 4.16 30.50 -32.99
CA GLY A 300 3.19 31.43 -33.56
C GLY A 300 1.77 31.32 -32.99
N TRP A 301 1.58 30.70 -31.81
CA TRP A 301 0.25 30.51 -31.19
C TRP A 301 -0.40 31.80 -30.69
N ASN A 302 0.11 32.42 -29.62
CA ASN A 302 -0.42 33.67 -29.07
C ASN A 302 0.70 34.60 -28.54
N GLN A 303 0.32 35.79 -28.05
CA GLN A 303 1.28 36.81 -27.59
C GLN A 303 1.97 36.49 -26.26
N TYR A 304 1.40 35.61 -25.43
CA TYR A 304 1.90 35.33 -24.08
C TYR A 304 2.82 34.09 -24.02
N SER A 305 2.58 33.11 -24.88
CA SER A 305 3.45 31.95 -25.08
C SER A 305 3.50 31.61 -26.57
N ARG A 306 4.52 32.16 -27.24
CA ARG A 306 4.69 32.00 -28.69
C ARG A 306 5.12 30.60 -29.09
N ILE A 307 5.70 29.82 -28.17
CA ILE A 307 6.34 28.53 -28.42
C ILE A 307 5.67 27.48 -27.56
N TRP A 308 5.14 26.46 -28.20
CA TRP A 308 4.49 25.33 -27.56
C TRP A 308 5.19 24.04 -28.00
N TYR A 309 5.34 23.11 -27.06
CA TYR A 309 5.71 21.74 -27.35
C TYR A 309 4.49 20.86 -27.15
N LEU A 310 3.99 20.29 -28.25
CA LEU A 310 2.93 19.28 -28.17
C LEU A 310 3.57 17.99 -27.65
N TYR A 311 3.03 17.48 -26.54
CA TYR A 311 3.56 16.32 -25.85
C TYR A 311 2.70 15.09 -26.14
N PHE A 312 3.36 14.08 -26.71
CA PHE A 312 2.79 12.79 -27.04
C PHE A 312 3.43 11.73 -26.16
N ARG A 313 2.66 10.71 -25.77
CA ARG A 313 3.21 9.58 -25.01
C ARG A 313 2.49 8.30 -25.32
N LYS A 314 3.13 7.18 -24.98
CA LYS A 314 2.45 5.89 -24.90
C LYS A 314 1.53 5.83 -23.69
N VAL A 315 0.33 5.31 -23.88
CA VAL A 315 -0.64 5.03 -22.84
C VAL A 315 -0.15 3.85 -22.02
N ASN A 316 0.18 4.10 -20.76
CA ASN A 316 0.45 3.04 -19.79
C ASN A 316 -0.84 2.71 -19.03
N PHE A 317 -1.59 1.72 -19.54
CA PHE A 317 -2.80 1.21 -18.91
C PHE A 317 -2.91 -0.31 -19.07
N PRO A 318 -2.16 -1.11 -18.28
CA PRO A 318 -2.06 -2.56 -18.49
C PRO A 318 -3.37 -3.32 -18.26
N ALA A 319 -4.37 -2.69 -17.64
CA ALA A 319 -5.71 -3.22 -17.48
C ALA A 319 -6.43 -3.50 -18.81
N ASP A 320 -6.03 -2.82 -19.89
CA ASP A 320 -6.57 -3.00 -21.23
C ASP A 320 -5.42 -3.10 -22.24
N PRO A 321 -5.04 -4.34 -22.63
CA PRO A 321 -3.94 -4.57 -23.56
C PRO A 321 -4.13 -3.95 -24.95
N GLU A 322 -5.37 -3.70 -25.38
CA GLU A 322 -5.63 -3.12 -26.71
C GLU A 322 -5.21 -1.66 -26.79
N ILE A 323 -5.29 -0.93 -25.67
CA ILE A 323 -4.84 0.46 -25.60
C ILE A 323 -3.46 0.62 -24.96
N HIS A 324 -3.00 -0.36 -24.18
CA HIS A 324 -1.68 -0.33 -23.59
C HIS A 324 -0.61 -0.21 -24.68
N GLY A 325 0.22 0.83 -24.59
CA GLY A 325 1.29 1.10 -25.55
C GLY A 325 0.87 1.91 -26.79
N ARG A 326 -0.43 2.19 -26.98
CA ARG A 326 -0.90 3.14 -28.01
C ARG A 326 -0.44 4.56 -27.70
N TRP A 327 -0.33 5.40 -28.72
CA TRP A 327 0.04 6.80 -28.60
C TRP A 327 -1.17 7.69 -28.37
N GLU A 328 -0.99 8.73 -27.56
CA GLU A 328 -1.96 9.81 -27.38
C GLU A 328 -1.27 11.18 -27.39
N TRP A 329 -2.03 12.21 -27.75
CA TRP A 329 -1.65 13.59 -27.49
C TRP A 329 -2.05 13.95 -26.07
N ALA A 330 -1.08 13.94 -25.15
CA ALA A 330 -1.29 14.00 -23.72
C ALA A 330 -1.18 15.39 -23.11
N GLY A 331 -0.60 16.36 -23.81
CA GLY A 331 -0.53 17.71 -23.27
C GLY A 331 0.24 18.70 -24.11
N ILE A 332 0.46 19.86 -23.51
CA ILE A 332 1.20 20.98 -24.09
C ILE A 332 2.12 21.56 -23.03
N TYR A 333 3.40 21.71 -23.38
CA TYR A 333 4.34 22.51 -22.62
C TYR A 333 4.50 23.91 -23.24
N TYR A 334 4.42 24.94 -22.41
CA TYR A 334 4.62 26.32 -22.81
C TYR A 334 6.07 26.78 -22.63
N GLY A 335 6.55 27.56 -23.59
CA GLY A 335 7.88 28.17 -23.57
C GLY A 335 8.97 27.28 -24.18
N GLU A 336 10.17 27.85 -24.27
CA GLU A 336 11.35 27.09 -24.70
C GLU A 336 11.68 26.00 -23.67
N LYS A 337 12.10 24.85 -24.19
CA LYS A 337 12.59 23.74 -23.37
C LYS A 337 13.92 24.17 -22.72
N ILE A 338 14.04 23.98 -21.41
CA ILE A 338 15.20 24.39 -20.59
C ILE A 338 16.22 23.26 -20.52
#